data_AF-A0A963Y5B6-F1
#
_entry.id   AF-A0A963Y5B6-F1
#
_cell.length_a   1.000
_cell.length_b   1.000
_cell.length_c   1.000
_cell.angle_alpha   90.00
_cell.angle_beta   90.00
_cell.angle_gamma   90.00
#
_symmetry.space_group_name_H-M   'P 1'
#
loop_
_entity.id
_entity.type
_entity.pdbx_description
1 polymer ?
#
loop_
_entity_poly.entity_id
_entity_poly.type
_entity_poly.pdbx_seq_one_letter_code
_entity_poly.pdbx_strand_id
1 'polypeptide(L)'
;MNDELKYLIGRTVQGKHSRRAFLGRAGALGVSAAMANTLLAGAARAQEPKKGGLIRMGMQGGESTNTLDPALAASEVPFAVNMTWGEMLTDVDPHGNLDMRIAE
;
A
#
# COMPACT_ATOMS: atom_id res chain seq x y z
N MET A 1 -17.67 2.80 -25.16
CA MET A 1 -16.68 3.90 -25.24
C MET A 1 -15.79 3.98 -24.00
N ASN A 2 -16.34 3.89 -22.78
CA ASN A 2 -15.56 3.90 -21.54
C ASN A 2 -14.60 2.70 -21.38
N ASP A 3 -14.95 1.51 -21.87
CA ASP A 3 -14.13 0.31 -21.68
C ASP A 3 -12.84 0.33 -22.52
N GLU A 4 -12.89 0.87 -23.74
CA GLU A 4 -11.70 1.05 -24.58
C GLU A 4 -10.74 2.08 -24.00
N LEU A 5 -11.26 3.17 -23.45
CA LEU A 5 -10.42 4.19 -22.81
C LEU A 5 -9.71 3.61 -21.58
N LYS A 6 -10.44 2.85 -20.75
CA LYS A 6 -9.88 2.13 -19.59
C LYS A 6 -8.83 1.10 -20.01
N TYR A 7 -9.08 0.35 -21.08
CA TYR A 7 -8.15 -0.62 -21.64
C TYR A 7 -6.84 0.05 -22.07
N LEU A 8 -6.93 1.16 -22.82
CA LEU A 8 -5.76 1.92 -23.29
C LEU A 8 -4.98 2.55 -22.13
N ILE A 9 -5.66 3.08 -21.11
CA ILE A 9 -5.03 3.59 -19.88
C ILE A 9 -4.24 2.48 -19.19
N GLY A 10 -4.86 1.33 -18.91
CA GLY A 10 -4.21 0.22 -18.20
C GLY A 10 -2.96 -0.30 -18.91
N ARG A 11 -2.99 -0.40 -20.24
CA ARG A 11 -1.82 -0.80 -21.05
C ARG A 11 -0.71 0.25 -21.03
N THR A 12 -1.06 1.54 -20.96
CA THR A 12 -0.08 2.63 -20.89
C THR A 12 0.57 2.71 -19.52
N VAL A 13 -0.19 2.50 -18.44
CA VAL A 13 0.32 2.43 -17.06
C VAL A 13 1.25 1.23 -16.88
N GLN A 14 0.93 0.08 -17.49
CA GLN A 14 1.79 -1.11 -17.50
C GLN A 14 3.02 -0.97 -18.42
N GLY A 15 3.25 0.18 -19.07
CA GLY A 15 4.37 0.42 -19.98
C GLY A 15 4.26 -0.28 -21.35
N LYS A 16 3.12 -0.93 -21.66
CA LYS A 16 2.90 -1.66 -22.93
C LYS A 16 2.53 -0.74 -24.09
N HIS A 17 2.18 0.52 -23.80
CA HIS A 17 1.96 1.57 -24.79
C HIS A 17 2.69 2.84 -24.38
N SER A 18 3.23 3.57 -25.37
CA SER A 18 3.85 4.87 -25.13
C SER A 18 2.78 5.93 -24.87
N ARG A 19 3.12 6.96 -24.09
CA ARG A 19 2.25 8.12 -23.81
C ARG A 19 1.67 8.74 -25.09
N ARG A 20 2.48 8.81 -26.15
CA ARG A 20 2.08 9.30 -27.48
C ARG A 20 1.04 8.40 -28.15
N ALA A 21 1.22 7.08 -28.07
CA ALA A 21 0.25 6.12 -28.62
C ALA A 21 -1.10 6.21 -27.88
N PHE A 22 -1.08 6.44 -26.57
CA PHE A 22 -2.28 6.68 -25.79
C PHE A 22 -3.00 7.97 -26.21
N LEU A 23 -2.29 9.10 -26.27
CA LEU A 23 -2.88 10.39 -26.65
C LEU A 23 -3.48 10.36 -28.06
N GLY A 24 -2.81 9.72 -29.02
CA GLY A 24 -3.33 9.57 -30.38
C GLY A 24 -4.63 8.76 -30.43
N ARG A 25 -4.70 7.65 -29.69
CA ARG A 25 -5.90 6.80 -29.64
C ARG A 25 -7.03 7.42 -28.82
N ALA A 26 -6.71 8.10 -27.72
CA ALA A 26 -7.68 8.85 -26.93
C ALA A 26 -8.29 10.00 -27.74
N GLY A 27 -7.48 10.68 -28.56
CA GLY A 27 -7.96 11.69 -29.51
C GLY A 27 -8.91 11.12 -30.56
N ALA A 28 -8.62 9.94 -31.12
CA ALA A 28 -9.52 9.25 -32.05
C ALA A 28 -10.86 8.85 -31.40
N LEU A 29 -10.86 8.64 -30.08
CA LEU A 29 -12.06 8.38 -29.27
C LEU A 29 -12.77 9.68 -28.84
N GLY A 30 -12.36 10.84 -29.35
CA GLY A 30 -12.98 12.14 -29.07
C GLY A 30 -12.55 12.77 -27.73
N VAL A 31 -11.53 12.23 -27.06
CA VAL A 31 -11.01 12.80 -25.81
C VAL A 31 -9.98 13.87 -26.10
N SER A 32 -10.17 15.05 -25.51
CA SER A 32 -9.22 16.15 -25.65
C SER A 32 -7.85 15.79 -25.07
N ALA A 33 -6.77 16.34 -25.62
CA ALA A 33 -5.42 16.10 -25.12
C ALA A 33 -5.26 16.47 -23.63
N ALA A 34 -5.94 17.53 -23.18
CA ALA A 34 -5.96 17.95 -21.78
C ALA A 34 -6.62 16.87 -20.89
N MET A 35 -7.79 16.37 -21.29
CA MET A 35 -8.50 15.33 -20.55
C MET A 35 -7.77 13.97 -20.59
N ALA A 36 -7.15 13.62 -21.71
CA ALA A 36 -6.36 12.41 -21.81
C ALA A 36 -5.13 12.45 -20.87
N ASN A 37 -4.45 13.60 -20.79
CA ASN A 37 -3.33 13.78 -19.86
C ASN A 37 -3.76 13.70 -18.39
N THR A 38 -4.90 14.28 -18.00
CA THR A 38 -5.38 14.20 -16.61
C THR A 38 -5.79 12.77 -16.24
N LEU A 39 -6.48 12.06 -17.14
CA LEU A 39 -6.87 10.65 -16.95
C LEU A 39 -5.65 9.75 -16.79
N LEU A 40 -4.63 9.93 -17.64
CA LEU A 40 -3.40 9.15 -17.55
C LEU A 40 -2.61 9.50 -16.29
N ALA A 41 -2.54 10.77 -15.89
CA ALA A 41 -1.86 11.20 -14.67
C ALA A 41 -2.52 10.65 -13.40
N GLY A 42 -3.85 10.54 -13.38
CA GLY A 42 -4.58 9.86 -12.30
C GLY A 42 -4.28 8.37 -12.24
N ALA A 43 -4.30 7.68 -13.39
CA ALA A 43 -4.08 6.24 -13.44
C ALA A 43 -2.61 5.80 -13.28
N ALA A 44 -1.65 6.67 -13.60
CA ALA A 44 -0.21 6.40 -13.48
C ALA A 44 0.34 6.58 -12.05
N ARG A 45 -0.53 6.77 -11.05
CA ARG A 45 -0.13 6.79 -9.63
C ARG A 45 0.40 5.41 -9.25
N ALA A 46 1.71 5.32 -9.01
CA ALA A 46 2.44 4.07 -8.88
C ALA A 46 2.11 3.24 -7.63
N GLN A 47 1.41 3.80 -6.64
CA GLN A 47 0.90 3.08 -5.47
C GLN A 47 -0.09 3.99 -4.74
N GLU A 48 -1.39 3.79 -4.97
CA GLU A 48 -2.39 4.38 -4.07
C GLU A 48 -2.61 3.41 -2.90
N PRO A 49 -2.68 3.91 -1.65
CA PRO A 49 -2.98 3.06 -0.51
C PRO A 49 -4.35 2.41 -0.73
N LYS A 50 -4.35 1.08 -0.84
CA LYS A 50 -5.58 0.32 -0.94
C LYS A 50 -6.17 0.22 0.46
N LYS A 51 -7.35 0.81 0.66
CA LYS A 51 -8.08 0.68 1.92
C LYS A 51 -8.51 -0.78 2.09
N GLY A 52 -8.04 -1.41 3.16
CA GLY A 52 -8.31 -2.81 3.46
C GLY A 52 -7.36 -3.78 2.75
N GLY A 53 -7.23 -4.97 3.34
CA GLY A 53 -6.35 -6.03 2.90
C GLY A 53 -6.20 -7.07 4.01
N LEU A 54 -5.82 -8.30 3.65
CA LEU A 54 -5.50 -9.34 4.61
C LEU A 54 -3.98 -9.49 4.66
N ILE A 55 -3.38 -9.15 5.80
CA ILE A 55 -1.98 -9.46 6.08
C ILE A 55 -1.91 -10.89 6.61
N ARG A 56 -1.10 -11.74 5.97
CA ARG A 56 -0.78 -13.09 6.43
C ARG A 56 0.72 -13.17 6.67
N MET A 57 1.11 -13.49 7.90
CA MET A 57 2.51 -13.59 8.32
C MET A 57 2.72 -14.95 8.97
N GLY A 58 3.80 -15.64 8.60
CA GLY A 58 4.27 -16.82 9.31
C GLY A 58 5.31 -16.39 10.33
N MET A 59 5.10 -16.74 11.60
CA MET A 59 5.96 -16.33 12.72
C MET A 59 6.16 -17.51 13.68
N GLN A 60 7.25 -17.51 14.43
CA GLN A 60 7.56 -18.58 15.39
C GLN A 60 6.92 -18.29 16.76
N GLY A 61 6.50 -19.34 17.47
CA GLY A 61 6.09 -19.22 18.88
C GLY A 61 4.65 -18.77 19.09
N GLY A 62 3.68 -19.45 18.47
CA GLY A 62 2.24 -19.33 18.72
C GLY A 62 1.68 -20.57 19.40
N GLU A 63 2.17 -20.87 20.61
CA GLU A 63 1.75 -22.04 21.40
C GLU A 63 0.42 -21.77 22.11
N SER A 64 -0.37 -22.82 22.39
CA SER A 64 -1.67 -22.69 23.07
C SER A 64 -1.55 -22.22 24.53
N THR A 65 -0.36 -22.29 25.10
CA THR A 65 -0.02 -21.83 26.45
C THR A 65 0.41 -20.36 26.49
N ASN A 66 0.52 -19.69 25.35
CA ASN A 66 0.88 -18.27 25.31
C ASN A 66 -0.26 -17.37 25.81
N THR A 67 0.13 -16.19 26.29
CA THR A 67 -0.78 -15.17 26.82
C THR A 67 -0.57 -13.86 26.06
N LEU A 68 -1.63 -13.06 25.97
CA LEU A 68 -1.60 -11.69 25.43
C LEU A 68 -1.32 -10.64 26.50
N ASP A 69 -1.08 -11.04 27.74
CA ASP A 69 -0.56 -10.13 28.76
C ASP A 69 0.86 -9.67 28.34
N PRO A 70 1.08 -8.37 28.07
CA PRO A 70 2.39 -7.87 27.64
C PRO A 70 3.52 -8.16 28.63
N ALA A 71 3.20 -8.30 29.93
CA ALA A 71 4.20 -8.61 30.95
C ALA A 71 4.68 -10.08 30.91
N LEU A 72 3.90 -10.95 30.27
CA LEU A 72 4.12 -12.40 30.23
C LEU A 72 4.31 -12.94 28.80
N ALA A 73 4.26 -12.07 27.78
CA ALA A 73 4.48 -12.44 26.40
C ALA A 73 5.93 -12.91 26.19
N ALA A 74 6.10 -14.21 25.92
CA ALA A 74 7.40 -14.87 25.85
C ALA A 74 7.83 -15.30 24.44
N SER A 75 7.07 -14.94 23.41
CA SER A 75 7.30 -15.36 22.02
C SER A 75 6.86 -14.30 21.01
N GLU A 76 7.25 -14.48 19.74
CA GLU A 76 7.06 -13.46 18.69
C GLU A 76 5.58 -13.23 18.36
N VAL A 77 4.77 -14.29 18.33
CA VAL A 77 3.34 -14.19 17.99
C VAL A 77 2.57 -13.32 19.00
N PRO A 78 2.59 -13.58 20.33
CA PRO A 78 1.91 -12.71 21.29
C PRO A 78 2.51 -11.30 21.30
N PHE A 79 3.83 -11.15 21.10
CA PHE A 79 4.45 -9.83 20.99
C PHE A 79 3.89 -9.03 19.80
N ALA A 80 3.83 -9.62 18.60
CA ALA A 80 3.28 -8.95 17.43
C ALA A 80 1.79 -8.65 17.54
N VAL A 81 1.02 -9.54 18.20
CA VAL A 81 -0.40 -9.25 18.51
C VAL A 81 -0.50 -8.07 19.47
N ASN A 82 0.36 -8.01 20.50
CA ASN A 82 0.36 -6.91 21.46
C ASN A 82 0.64 -5.55 20.81
N MET A 83 1.50 -5.50 19.80
CA MET A 83 1.74 -4.29 19.00
C MET A 83 0.55 -3.83 18.14
N THR A 84 -0.52 -4.63 18.02
CA THR A 84 -1.73 -4.21 17.30
C THR A 84 -2.70 -3.40 18.16
N TRP A 85 -2.54 -3.44 19.49
CA TRP A 85 -3.46 -2.79 20.43
C TRP A 85 -2.76 -1.97 21.52
N GLY A 86 -1.50 -2.27 21.83
CA GLY A 86 -0.66 -1.52 22.77
C GLY A 86 0.47 -0.78 22.06
N GLU A 87 1.06 0.18 22.76
CA GLU A 87 2.17 1.00 22.28
C GLU A 87 3.28 1.06 23.34
N MET A 88 4.53 1.20 22.91
CA MET A 88 5.68 1.31 23.81
C MET A 88 5.92 2.76 24.24
N LEU A 89 6.65 2.99 25.34
CA LEU A 89 7.12 4.35 25.72
C LEU A 89 8.04 4.94 24.65
N THR A 90 8.93 4.10 24.12
CA THR A 90 9.92 4.45 23.11
C THR A 90 10.11 3.27 22.17
N ASP A 91 10.42 3.56 20.91
CA ASP A 91 10.75 2.55 19.89
C ASP A 91 12.09 2.88 19.24
N VAL A 92 12.57 2.00 18.35
CA VAL A 92 13.78 2.23 17.55
C VAL A 92 13.39 2.43 16.10
N ASP A 93 13.77 3.58 15.54
CA ASP A 93 13.51 3.89 14.13
C ASP A 93 14.38 3.01 13.18
N PRO A 94 14.09 2.96 11.87
CA PRO A 94 14.91 2.21 10.91
C PRO A 94 16.36 2.68 10.78
N HIS A 95 16.71 3.84 11.33
CA HIS A 95 18.05 4.41 11.36
C HIS A 95 18.78 4.10 12.68
N GLY A 96 18.13 3.43 13.63
CA GLY A 96 18.67 3.10 14.94
C GLY A 96 18.56 4.21 15.99
N ASN A 97 17.81 5.29 15.71
CA ASN A 97 17.55 6.33 16.70
C ASN A 97 16.36 5.96 17.58
N LEU A 98 16.30 6.58 18.76
CA LEU A 98 15.17 6.46 19.66
C LEU A 98 13.97 7.27 19.13
N ASP A 99 12.84 6.62 18.94
CA ASP A 99 11.55 7.22 18.61
C ASP A 99 10.70 7.35 19.89
N MET A 100 10.34 8.59 20.26
CA MET A 100 9.53 8.85 21.45
C MET A 100 8.06 8.63 21.08
N ARG A 101 7.44 7.59 21.63
CA ARG A 101 6.04 7.22 21.37
C ARG A 101 5.14 7.88 22.41
N ILE A 102 4.59 7.11 23.35
CA ILE A 102 3.71 7.67 24.42
C ILE A 102 4.48 8.42 25.52
N ALA A 103 5.81 8.55 25.39
CA ALA A 103 6.64 9.25 26.36
C ALA A 103 6.79 10.78 26.10
N GLU A 104 6.03 11.33 25.15
CA GLU A 104 5.98 12.79 24.85
C GLU A 104 5.08 13.59 25.81
#